data_AF-A0A944N6I1-F1
#
_entry.id   AF-A0A944N6I1-F1
#
_cell.length_a   1.000
_cell.length_b   1.000
_cell.length_c   1.000
_cell.angle_alpha   90.00
_cell.angle_beta   90.00
_cell.angle_gamma   90.00
#
_symmetry.space_group_name_H-M   'P 1'
#
loop_
_entity.id
_entity.type
_entity.pdbx_description
1 polymer ?
#
loop_
_entity_poly.entity_id
_entity_poly.type
_entity_poly.pdbx_seq_one_letter_code
_entity_poly.pdbx_strand_id
1 'polypeptide(L)'
;MANMQLENQEYVQLLNTAIIKSKEKKIDTAYEERLATTCQSATIKSLSVAIAHLSESEKISRDQAAMSLIETVRELDSIWNDYVMMEGISKLKELLQSPTQQ
;
A
#
# COMPACT_ATOMS: atom_id res chain seq x y z
N MET A 1 -48.02 -3.62 25.06
CA MET A 1 -46.89 -4.52 24.75
C MET A 1 -46.55 -4.55 23.26
N ALA A 2 -47.52 -4.48 22.33
CA ALA A 2 -47.24 -4.42 20.88
C ALA A 2 -46.48 -3.15 20.40
N ASN A 3 -46.80 -1.95 20.94
CA ASN A 3 -46.10 -0.71 20.58
C ASN A 3 -44.60 -0.70 20.95
N MET A 4 -44.24 -1.30 22.09
CA MET A 4 -42.86 -1.36 22.56
C MET A 4 -42.00 -2.31 21.71
N GLN A 5 -42.60 -3.32 21.08
CA GLN A 5 -41.91 -4.21 20.13
C GLN A 5 -41.70 -3.54 18.76
N LEU A 6 -42.64 -2.72 18.31
CA LEU A 6 -42.52 -1.91 17.08
C LEU A 6 -41.43 -0.83 17.22
N GLU A 7 -41.42 -0.09 18.34
CA GLU A 7 -40.36 0.89 18.65
C GLU A 7 -38.98 0.22 18.72
N ASN A 8 -38.88 -0.96 19.35
CA ASN A 8 -37.63 -1.70 19.43
C ASN A 8 -37.13 -2.18 18.04
N GLN A 9 -38.03 -2.61 17.16
CA GLN A 9 -37.67 -2.95 15.78
C GLN A 9 -37.21 -1.72 14.98
N GLU A 10 -37.86 -0.57 15.16
CA GLU A 10 -37.47 0.68 14.51
C GLU A 10 -36.08 1.15 14.96
N TYR A 11 -35.78 1.07 16.26
CA TYR A 11 -34.45 1.39 16.80
C TYR A 11 -33.38 0.41 16.32
N VAL A 12 -33.69 -0.88 16.24
CA VAL A 12 -32.76 -1.90 15.69
C VAL A 12 -32.51 -1.66 14.21
N GLN A 13 -33.53 -1.27 13.45
CA GLN A 13 -33.40 -0.97 12.02
C GLN A 13 -32.55 0.28 11.80
N LEU A 14 -32.79 1.36 12.56
CA LEU A 14 -31.97 2.57 12.57
C LEU A 14 -30.50 2.27 12.90
N LEU A 15 -30.26 1.46 13.92
CA LEU A 15 -28.92 1.06 14.33
C LEU A 15 -28.22 0.22 13.24
N ASN A 16 -28.92 -0.74 12.65
CA ASN A 16 -28.38 -1.56 11.56
C ASN A 16 -28.06 -0.71 10.32
N THR A 17 -28.94 0.23 9.96
CA THR A 17 -28.68 1.20 8.88
C THR A 17 -27.48 2.08 9.21
N ALA A 18 -27.33 2.56 10.45
CA ALA A 18 -26.16 3.34 10.87
C ALA A 18 -24.86 2.52 10.84
N ILE A 19 -24.89 1.25 11.25
CA ILE A 19 -23.74 0.33 11.19
C ILE A 19 -23.35 0.03 9.74
N ILE A 20 -24.33 -0.23 8.86
CA ILE A 20 -24.08 -0.47 7.44
C ILE A 20 -23.53 0.81 6.79
N LYS A 21 -24.14 1.98 7.01
CA LYS A 21 -23.68 3.27 6.47
C LYS A 21 -22.30 3.68 6.98
N SER A 22 -21.97 3.39 8.25
CA SER A 22 -20.64 3.64 8.81
C SER A 22 -19.57 2.69 8.28
N LYS A 23 -19.96 1.48 7.84
CA LYS A 23 -19.09 0.53 7.13
C LYS A 23 -18.99 0.81 5.62
N GLU A 24 -20.04 1.34 4.98
CA GLU A 24 -19.97 1.87 3.61
C GLU A 24 -19.03 3.08 3.52
N LYS A 25 -19.03 3.96 4.54
CA LYS A 25 -18.00 5.01 4.70
C LYS A 25 -16.57 4.48 4.91
N LYS A 26 -16.41 3.18 5.19
CA LYS A 26 -15.11 2.49 5.28
C LYS A 26 -14.69 1.79 3.98
N ILE A 27 -15.47 1.87 2.90
CA ILE A 27 -14.86 1.81 1.57
C ILE A 27 -14.10 3.13 1.48
N ASP A 28 -12.78 3.02 1.56
CA ASP A 28 -11.83 4.11 1.75
C ASP A 28 -12.05 5.19 0.68
N THR A 29 -12.93 6.16 0.94
CA THR A 29 -13.09 7.35 0.09
C THR A 29 -11.78 8.15 0.04
N ALA A 30 -10.88 7.94 1.00
CA ALA A 30 -9.52 8.46 0.94
C ALA A 30 -8.62 7.67 -0.02
N TYR A 31 -8.97 6.47 -0.52
CA TYR A 31 -8.16 5.79 -1.54
C TYR A 31 -8.16 6.58 -2.84
N GLU A 32 -9.33 6.99 -3.34
CA GLU A 32 -9.44 7.80 -4.56
C GLU A 32 -8.74 9.15 -4.37
N GLU A 33 -8.93 9.79 -3.22
CA GLU A 33 -8.26 11.05 -2.88
C GLU A 33 -6.74 10.91 -2.77
N ARG A 34 -6.24 9.86 -2.10
CA ARG A 34 -4.81 9.57 -1.97
C ARG A 34 -4.19 9.21 -3.30
N LEU A 35 -4.88 8.43 -4.13
CA LEU A 35 -4.44 8.11 -5.49
C LEU A 35 -4.37 9.38 -6.34
N ALA A 36 -5.43 10.18 -6.35
CA ALA A 36 -5.48 11.44 -7.09
C ALA A 36 -4.37 12.40 -6.65
N THR A 37 -4.17 12.56 -5.34
CA THR A 37 -3.13 13.41 -4.76
C THR A 37 -1.74 12.90 -5.12
N THR A 38 -1.51 11.59 -5.06
CA THR A 38 -0.23 10.97 -5.43
C THR A 38 0.07 11.18 -6.92
N CYS A 39 -0.91 10.94 -7.80
CA CYS A 39 -0.81 11.14 -9.25
C CYS A 39 -0.51 12.59 -9.64
N GLN A 40 -0.93 13.56 -8.82
CA GLN A 40 -0.67 14.99 -9.05
C GLN A 40 0.67 15.47 -8.47
N SER A 41 1.38 14.63 -7.72
CA SER A 41 2.63 14.99 -7.06
C SER A 41 3.74 15.36 -8.06
N ALA A 42 4.66 16.21 -7.61
CA ALA A 42 5.87 16.55 -8.38
C ALA A 42 6.70 15.31 -8.73
N THR A 43 6.70 14.30 -7.85
CA THR A 43 7.39 13.02 -8.07
C THR A 43 6.84 12.29 -9.29
N ILE A 44 5.51 12.17 -9.43
CA ILE A 44 4.89 11.52 -10.60
C ILE A 44 5.21 12.29 -11.89
N LYS A 45 5.26 13.63 -11.83
CA LYS A 45 5.68 14.45 -12.98
C LYS A 45 7.13 14.17 -13.38
N SER A 46 8.05 14.11 -12.42
CA SER A 46 9.45 13.76 -12.67
C SER A 46 9.60 12.34 -13.23
N LEU A 47 8.82 11.38 -12.73
CA LEU A 47 8.79 10.02 -13.27
C LEU A 47 8.30 10.00 -14.71
N SER A 48 7.32 10.82 -15.08
CA SER A 48 6.87 10.94 -16.47
C SER A 48 7.98 11.42 -17.41
N VAL A 49 8.83 12.37 -16.96
CA VAL A 49 10.01 12.81 -17.71
C VAL A 49 11.03 11.67 -17.85
N ALA A 50 11.30 10.93 -16.77
CA ALA A 50 12.20 9.78 -16.80
C ALA A 50 11.70 8.67 -17.75
N ILE A 51 10.39 8.41 -17.77
CA ILE A 51 9.75 7.45 -18.69
C ILE A 51 9.91 7.91 -20.14
N ALA A 52 9.71 9.19 -20.43
CA ALA A 52 9.90 9.74 -21.77
C ALA A 52 11.36 9.59 -22.22
N HIS A 53 12.31 9.93 -21.34
CA HIS A 53 13.73 9.78 -21.60
C HIS A 53 14.12 8.31 -21.86
N LEU A 54 13.64 7.38 -21.04
CA LEU A 54 13.92 5.95 -21.18
C LEU A 54 13.31 5.36 -22.46
N SER A 55 12.09 5.80 -22.80
CA SER A 55 11.43 5.42 -24.07
C SER A 55 12.26 5.85 -25.28
N GLU A 56 12.82 7.07 -25.24
CA GLU A 56 13.69 7.58 -26.31
C GLU A 56 15.05 6.88 -26.36
N SER A 57 15.69 6.64 -25.21
CA SER A 57 17.01 6.01 -25.14
C SER A 57 16.98 4.56 -25.61
N GLU A 58 16.00 3.79 -25.16
CA GLU A 58 15.87 2.36 -25.45
C GLU A 58 15.06 2.07 -26.72
N LYS A 59 14.49 3.11 -27.35
CA LYS A 59 13.64 3.00 -28.55
C LYS A 59 12.44 2.06 -28.34
N ILE A 60 11.83 2.13 -27.17
CA ILE A 60 10.65 1.36 -26.77
C ILE A 60 9.44 2.28 -26.59
N SER A 61 8.23 1.72 -26.50
CA SER A 61 7.04 2.53 -26.20
C SER A 61 7.10 3.13 -24.79
N ARG A 62 6.39 4.24 -24.55
CA ARG A 62 6.30 4.84 -23.21
C ARG A 62 5.68 3.88 -22.19
N ASP A 63 4.76 3.03 -22.63
CA ASP A 63 4.15 2.02 -21.77
C ASP A 63 5.18 0.96 -21.35
N GLN A 64 6.01 0.49 -22.31
CA GLN A 64 7.10 -0.45 -22.02
C GLN A 64 8.16 0.16 -21.10
N ALA A 65 8.52 1.43 -21.32
CA ALA A 65 9.45 2.15 -20.44
C ALA A 65 8.88 2.33 -19.02
N ALA A 66 7.60 2.65 -18.89
CA ALA A 66 6.93 2.77 -17.60
C ALA A 66 6.90 1.44 -16.84
N MET A 67 6.57 0.34 -17.53
CA MET A 67 6.59 -1.00 -16.95
C MET A 67 7.99 -1.36 -16.45
N SER A 68 9.01 -1.21 -17.30
CA SER A 68 10.41 -1.52 -16.96
C SER A 68 10.92 -0.71 -15.76
N LEU A 69 10.59 0.59 -15.68
CA LEU A 69 10.97 1.44 -14.55
C LEU A 69 10.35 0.95 -13.24
N ILE A 70 9.05 0.66 -13.23
CA ILE A 70 8.34 0.21 -12.02
C ILE A 70 8.81 -1.18 -11.58
N GLU A 71 9.02 -2.10 -12.52
CA GLU A 71 9.57 -3.43 -12.23
C GLU A 71 10.96 -3.34 -11.61
N THR A 72 11.83 -2.50 -12.17
CA THR A 72 13.20 -2.30 -11.65
C THR A 72 13.20 -1.71 -10.24
N VAL A 73 12.33 -0.73 -9.95
CA VAL A 73 12.21 -0.14 -8.60
C VAL A 73 11.68 -1.17 -7.58
N ARG A 74 10.73 -2.03 -7.97
CA ARG A 74 10.23 -3.10 -7.11
C ARG A 74 11.28 -4.17 -6.84
N GLU A 75 12.03 -4.55 -7.86
CA GLU A 75 13.15 -5.48 -7.72
C GLU A 75 14.20 -4.93 -6.76
N LEU A 76 14.53 -3.64 -6.89
CA LEU A 76 15.45 -2.96 -5.97
C LEU A 76 14.94 -3.01 -4.52
N ASP A 77 13.67 -2.74 -4.27
CA ASP A 77 13.07 -2.82 -2.93
C ASP A 77 13.11 -4.26 -2.37
N SER A 78 12.86 -5.27 -3.21
CA SER A 78 12.99 -6.69 -2.84
C SER A 78 14.42 -7.05 -2.45
N ILE A 79 15.40 -6.66 -3.26
CA ILE A 79 16.82 -6.90 -2.99
C ILE A 79 17.24 -6.26 -1.65
N TRP A 80 16.77 -5.05 -1.38
CA TRP A 80 17.03 -4.38 -0.11
C TRP A 80 16.45 -5.12 1.09
N ASN A 81 15.22 -5.63 0.97
CA ASN A 81 14.61 -6.43 2.03
C ASN A 81 15.40 -7.71 2.30
N ASP A 82 15.83 -8.41 1.26
CA ASP A 82 16.66 -9.61 1.39
C ASP A 82 18.01 -9.29 2.05
N TYR A 83 18.65 -8.19 1.65
CA TYR A 83 19.90 -7.74 2.23
C TYR A 83 19.76 -7.45 3.73
N VAL A 84 18.77 -6.65 4.13
CA VAL A 84 18.51 -6.34 5.55
C VAL A 84 18.18 -7.60 6.35
N MET A 85 17.43 -8.53 5.77
CA MET A 85 17.13 -9.81 6.40
C MET A 85 18.41 -10.64 6.60
N MET A 86 19.29 -10.72 5.61
CA MET A 86 20.57 -11.41 5.74
C MET A 86 21.47 -10.78 6.80
N GLU A 87 21.54 -9.45 6.89
CA GLU A 87 22.25 -8.74 7.96
C GLU A 87 21.67 -9.06 9.34
N GLY A 88 20.34 -9.11 9.47
CA GLY A 88 19.66 -9.54 10.70
C GLY A 88 19.98 -10.99 11.08
N ILE A 89 20.00 -11.89 10.10
CA ILE A 89 20.38 -13.31 10.28
C ILE A 89 21.84 -13.42 10.72
N SER A 90 22.75 -12.65 10.14
CA SER A 90 24.17 -12.64 10.52
C SER A 90 24.34 -12.23 11.99
N LYS A 91 23.66 -11.16 12.42
CA LYS A 91 23.64 -10.74 13.83
C LYS A 91 23.06 -11.80 14.76
N LEU A 92 21.97 -12.48 14.37
CA LEU A 92 21.41 -13.59 15.14
C LEU A 92 22.40 -14.76 15.27
N LYS A 93 23.13 -15.09 14.20
CA LYS A 93 24.17 -16.14 14.25
C LYS A 93 25.31 -15.75 15.18
N GLU A 94 25.78 -14.51 15.16
CA GLU A 94 26.79 -14.01 16.11
C GLU A 94 26.33 -14.14 17.57
N LEU A 95 25.08 -13.77 17.86
CA LEU A 95 24.50 -13.90 19.20
C LEU A 95 24.39 -15.37 19.65
N LEU A 96 24.03 -16.28 18.73
CA LEU A 96 23.90 -17.71 19.03
C LEU A 96 25.26 -18.44 19.10
N GLN A 97 26.28 -17.94 18.40
CA GLN A 97 27.64 -18.46 18.43
C GLN A 97 28.49 -17.87 19.56
N SER A 98 28.03 -16.79 20.19
CA SER A 98 28.58 -16.31 21.45
C SER A 98 28.30 -17.38 22.50
N PRO A 99 29.31 -18.13 22.98
CA PRO A 99 29.07 -19.10 24.03
C PRO A 99 28.56 -18.34 25.24
N THR A 100 27.53 -18.87 25.89
CA THR A 100 27.14 -18.48 27.24
C THR A 100 28.34 -18.70 28.17
N GLN A 101 29.27 -17.74 28.22
CA GLN A 101 30.31 -17.65 29.23
C GLN A 101 29.81 -16.70 30.30
N GLN A 102 29.00 -17.28 31.20
CA GLN A 102 29.05 -17.20 32.67
C GLN A 102 27.65 -17.42 33.25
#